data_AF-A0A067NC79-F1
#
_entry.id   AF-A0A067NC79-F1
#
_cell.length_a   1.000
_cell.length_b   1.000
_cell.length_c   1.000
_cell.angle_alpha   90.00
_cell.angle_beta   90.00
_cell.angle_gamma   90.00
#
_symmetry.space_group_name_H-M   'P 1'
#
loop_
_entity.id
_entity.type
_entity.pdbx_description
1 polymer ?
#
loop_
_entity_poly.entity_id
_entity_poly.type
_entity_poly.pdbx_seq_one_letter_code
_entity_poly.pdbx_strand_id
1 'polypeptide(L)'
;GSHKVIKDISPAAGWIILSCDPQLLRQDIRLVCEDDASETSPCHHLFEHGGPTNKLVRLPESCGRGPFARIAAAAVSSEQSIPGHLTRRFERRGRGLPNVYALQLDTDFEKIDTSRCALLSVCMFDR
;
A
#
# COMPACT_ATOMS: atom_id res chain seq x y z
N GLY A 1 -8.70 -8.53 18.51
CA GLY A 1 -7.46 -7.92 17.98
C GLY A 1 -7.79 -7.11 16.76
N SER A 2 -7.45 -5.81 16.76
CA SER A 2 -7.75 -4.82 15.72
C SER A 2 -6.93 -5.03 14.43
N HIS A 3 -7.12 -6.18 13.76
CA HIS A 3 -6.38 -6.54 12.53
C HIS A 3 -6.97 -5.94 11.25
N LYS A 4 -8.07 -5.16 11.32
CA LYS A 4 -8.80 -4.72 10.13
C LYS A 4 -8.47 -3.31 9.64
N VAL A 5 -7.85 -2.45 10.46
CA VAL A 5 -7.79 -1.00 10.17
C VAL A 5 -6.49 -0.57 9.52
N ILE A 6 -5.35 -1.13 9.93
CA ILE A 6 -4.04 -0.81 9.34
C ILE A 6 -3.70 -1.87 8.29
N LYS A 7 -3.45 -1.44 7.06
CA LYS A 7 -2.97 -2.33 6.00
C LYS A 7 -1.45 -2.22 5.90
N ASP A 8 -0.81 -3.27 5.41
CA ASP A 8 0.64 -3.32 5.28
C ASP A 8 0.97 -3.36 3.79
N ILE A 9 1.80 -2.40 3.35
CA ILE A 9 2.27 -2.30 1.96
C ILE A 9 3.78 -2.55 1.84
N SER A 10 4.39 -3.10 2.90
CA SER A 10 5.78 -3.49 2.91
C SER A 10 6.01 -4.83 2.19
N PRO A 11 7.28 -5.16 1.88
CA PRO A 11 7.64 -6.48 1.39
C PRO A 11 7.19 -7.64 2.29
N ALA A 12 7.04 -7.40 3.59
CA ALA A 12 6.53 -8.42 4.52
C ALA A 12 5.06 -8.80 4.25
N ALA A 13 4.29 -7.90 3.64
CA ALA A 13 2.92 -8.13 3.20
C ALA A 13 2.81 -8.59 1.74
N GLY A 14 3.93 -8.94 1.10
CA GLY A 14 3.98 -9.41 -0.28
C GLY A 14 3.99 -8.29 -1.32
N TRP A 15 4.22 -7.04 -0.93
CA TRP A 15 4.27 -5.90 -1.85
C TRP A 15 5.70 -5.56 -2.27
N ILE A 16 5.90 -5.33 -3.57
CA ILE A 16 7.15 -4.79 -4.09
C ILE A 16 6.91 -3.35 -4.51
N ILE A 17 7.53 -2.42 -3.79
CA ILE A 17 7.48 -0.99 -4.09
C ILE A 17 8.50 -0.69 -5.19
N LEU A 18 8.03 -0.18 -6.32
CA LEU A 18 8.84 0.15 -7.50
C LEU A 18 9.51 1.52 -7.37
N SER A 19 8.85 2.45 -6.69
CA SER A 19 9.33 3.82 -6.53
C SER A 19 8.78 4.39 -5.23
N CYS A 20 9.68 4.85 -4.37
CA CYS A 20 9.35 5.58 -3.15
C CYS A 20 10.56 6.42 -2.70
N ASP A 21 10.28 7.57 -2.10
CA ASP A 21 11.26 8.48 -1.53
C ASP A 21 11.17 8.44 0.02
N PRO A 22 12.27 8.18 0.74
CA PRO A 22 12.30 8.13 2.20
C PRO A 22 12.17 9.50 2.88
N GLN A 23 12.28 10.61 2.15
CA GLN A 23 12.23 11.97 2.72
C GLN A 23 10.88 12.65 2.50
N LEU A 24 10.05 12.14 1.58
CA LEU A 24 8.77 12.74 1.27
C LEU A 24 7.67 12.36 2.27
N LEU A 25 6.89 13.37 2.67
CA LEU A 25 5.66 13.20 3.46
C LEU A 25 4.43 12.93 2.59
N ARG A 26 4.44 13.41 1.34
CA ARG A 26 3.41 13.14 0.33
C ARG A 26 4.10 12.66 -0.93
N GLN A 27 3.66 11.54 -1.47
CA GLN A 27 4.28 10.95 -2.65
C GLN A 27 3.37 9.98 -3.36
N ASP A 28 3.61 9.84 -4.66
CA ASP A 28 2.94 8.87 -5.51
C ASP A 28 3.88 7.69 -5.70
N ILE A 29 3.50 6.54 -5.14
CA ILE A 29 4.28 5.32 -5.21
C ILE A 29 3.64 4.35 -6.19
N ARG A 30 4.48 3.50 -6.77
CA ARG A 30 4.04 2.36 -7.58
C ARG A 30 4.40 1.08 -6.87
N LEU A 31 3.50 0.11 -6.88
CA LEU A 31 3.70 -1.20 -6.26
C LEU A 31 3.07 -2.30 -7.09
N VAL A 32 3.68 -3.48 -6.98
CA VAL A 32 3.19 -4.73 -7.56
C VAL A 32 3.07 -5.76 -6.46
N CYS A 33 2.06 -6.63 -6.56
CA CYS A 33 2.01 -7.79 -5.69
C CYS A 33 3.09 -8.79 -6.13
N GLU A 34 3.90 -9.26 -5.17
CA GLU A 34 4.92 -10.27 -5.41
C GLU A 34 4.27 -11.63 -5.74
N ASP A 35 3.21 -11.96 -5.02
CA ASP A 35 2.42 -13.16 -5.21
C ASP A 35 1.28 -12.90 -6.18
N ASP A 36 0.66 -13.96 -6.69
CA ASP A 36 -0.39 -13.86 -7.69
C ASP A 36 -1.45 -12.84 -7.26
N ALA A 37 -2.00 -12.06 -8.19
CA ALA A 37 -3.13 -11.17 -7.92
C ALA A 37 -4.45 -11.96 -7.69
N SER A 38 -4.37 -13.18 -7.15
CA SER A 38 -5.54 -13.93 -6.70
C SER A 38 -6.14 -13.27 -5.47
N GLU A 39 -7.43 -13.51 -5.27
CA GLU A 39 -8.17 -12.96 -4.13
C GLU A 39 -7.64 -13.45 -2.78
N THR A 40 -6.85 -14.52 -2.77
CA THR A 40 -6.22 -15.10 -1.58
C THR A 40 -4.83 -14.52 -1.29
N SER A 41 -4.32 -13.63 -2.14
CA SER A 41 -3.01 -13.03 -1.94
C SER A 41 -3.01 -12.06 -0.76
N PRO A 42 -1.94 -12.03 0.06
CA PRO A 42 -1.81 -11.05 1.15
C PRO A 42 -2.00 -9.60 0.70
N CYS A 43 -1.65 -9.30 -0.56
CA CYS A 43 -1.83 -8.00 -1.20
C CYS A 43 -3.30 -7.62 -1.35
N HIS A 44 -4.20 -8.58 -1.63
CA HIS A 44 -5.60 -8.27 -1.92
C HIS A 44 -6.33 -7.68 -0.70
N HIS A 45 -5.86 -7.97 0.51
CA HIS A 45 -6.38 -7.38 1.75
C HIS A 45 -6.38 -5.84 1.75
N LEU A 46 -5.55 -5.19 0.92
CA LEU A 46 -5.54 -3.75 0.75
C LEU A 46 -6.85 -3.23 0.14
N PHE A 47 -7.45 -3.97 -0.79
CA PHE A 47 -8.65 -3.58 -1.54
C PHE A 47 -9.97 -4.01 -0.90
N GLU A 48 -9.93 -4.92 0.07
CA GLU A 48 -11.11 -5.35 0.83
C GLU A 48 -11.79 -4.19 1.57
N HIS A 49 -13.06 -4.34 1.97
CA HIS A 49 -13.77 -3.38 2.83
C HIS A 49 -13.83 -1.94 2.27
N GLY A 50 -14.27 -1.80 1.01
CA GLY A 50 -14.54 -0.50 0.40
C GLY A 50 -13.35 0.15 -0.29
N GLY A 51 -12.32 -0.63 -0.64
CA GLY A 51 -11.18 -0.16 -1.40
C GLY A 51 -10.05 0.41 -0.53
N PRO A 52 -8.89 0.70 -1.13
CA PRO A 52 -7.66 1.08 -0.44
C PRO A 52 -7.63 2.53 0.06
N THR A 53 -8.49 3.40 -0.48
CA THR A 53 -8.51 4.84 -0.19
C THR A 53 -8.92 5.15 1.25
N ASN A 54 -8.34 6.20 1.82
CA ASN A 54 -8.52 6.65 3.21
C ASN A 54 -8.15 5.61 4.28
N LYS A 55 -7.30 4.65 3.94
CA LYS A 55 -6.74 3.69 4.91
C LYS A 55 -5.37 4.11 5.39
N LEU A 56 -5.09 3.78 6.65
CA LEU A 56 -3.76 3.87 7.23
C LEU A 56 -2.95 2.65 6.78
N VAL A 57 -1.74 2.91 6.28
CA VAL A 57 -0.81 1.87 5.85
C VAL A 57 0.54 1.98 6.53
N ARG A 58 1.15 0.82 6.80
CA ARG A 58 2.53 0.73 7.24
C ARG A 58 3.46 0.81 6.03
N LEU A 59 4.44 1.70 6.12
CA LEU A 59 5.51 1.84 5.12
C LEU A 59 6.76 1.07 5.59
N PRO A 60 7.56 0.54 4.65
CA PRO A 60 8.89 0.06 4.99
C PRO A 60 9.81 1.22 5.38
N GLU A 61 10.86 0.94 6.14
CA GLU A 61 11.80 1.97 6.64
C GLU A 61 12.49 2.77 5.53
N SER A 62 12.53 2.23 4.31
CA SER A 62 13.10 2.88 3.13
C SER A 62 12.11 3.75 2.35
N CYS A 63 10.89 3.96 2.86
CA CYS A 63 9.81 4.61 2.13
C CYS A 63 9.03 5.58 3.02
N GLY A 64 9.10 6.87 2.69
CA GLY A 64 8.49 7.95 3.46
C GLY A 64 9.25 8.37 4.72
N ARG A 65 8.93 9.56 5.21
CA ARG A 65 9.56 10.16 6.41
C ARG A 65 9.15 9.48 7.73
N GLY A 66 8.17 8.59 7.70
CA GLY A 66 7.65 7.92 8.88
C GLY A 66 7.11 6.52 8.59
N PRO A 67 6.86 5.71 9.64
CA PRO A 67 6.47 4.30 9.48
C PRO A 67 5.04 4.11 9.00
N PHE A 68 4.24 5.18 8.94
CA PHE A 68 2.84 5.13 8.54
C PHE A 68 2.49 6.28 7.59
N ALA A 69 1.57 6.00 6.66
CA ALA A 69 0.96 6.99 5.79
C ALA A 69 -0.50 6.63 5.53
N ARG A 70 -1.27 7.60 5.05
CA ARG A 70 -2.64 7.43 4.57
C ARG A 70 -2.62 7.30 3.06
N ILE A 71 -3.44 6.39 2.53
CA ILE A 71 -3.70 6.32 1.09
C ILE A 71 -4.71 7.40 0.72
N ALA A 72 -4.25 8.49 0.12
CA ALA A 72 -5.09 9.56 -0.41
C ALA A 72 -5.87 9.12 -1.64
N ALA A 73 -5.25 8.33 -2.52
CA ALA A 73 -5.89 7.77 -3.70
C ALA A 73 -5.19 6.47 -4.12
N ALA A 74 -5.91 5.64 -4.87
CA ALA A 74 -5.39 4.39 -5.41
C ALA A 74 -6.03 4.09 -6.76
N ALA A 75 -5.21 3.65 -7.71
CA ALA A 75 -5.66 3.24 -9.02
C ALA A 75 -4.74 2.18 -9.60
N VAL A 76 -5.18 1.51 -10.67
CA VAL A 76 -4.26 0.79 -11.55
C VAL A 76 -3.40 1.83 -12.26
N SER A 77 -2.08 1.67 -12.22
CA SER A 77 -1.14 2.61 -12.85
C SER A 77 -1.33 2.62 -14.36
N SER A 78 -1.30 3.79 -15.00
CA SER A 78 -1.22 3.86 -16.47
C SER A 78 0.12 3.33 -16.98
N GLU A 79 1.16 3.42 -16.15
CA GLU A 79 2.49 2.91 -16.44
C GLU A 79 2.65 1.51 -15.80
N GLN A 80 2.50 0.48 -16.63
CA GLN A 80 2.67 -0.94 -16.25
C GLN A 80 4.13 -1.42 -16.39
N SER A 81 5.09 -0.49 -16.43
CA SER A 81 6.52 -0.78 -16.53
C SER A 81 7.05 -1.39 -15.23
N ILE A 82 7.61 -2.59 -15.32
CA ILE A 82 8.27 -3.28 -14.21
C ILE A 82 9.78 -3.36 -14.52
N PRO A 83 10.66 -3.02 -13.57
CA PRO A 83 12.11 -3.18 -13.73
C PRO A 83 12.50 -4.58 -14.19
N GLY A 84 13.41 -4.70 -15.16
CA GLY A 84 13.71 -5.99 -15.81
C GLY A 84 14.17 -7.12 -14.88
N HIS A 85 14.76 -6.80 -13.72
CA HIS A 85 15.11 -7.80 -12.71
C HIS A 85 13.88 -8.42 -12.03
N LEU A 86 12.81 -7.64 -11.83
CA LEU A 86 11.52 -8.11 -11.32
C LEU A 86 10.74 -8.84 -12.41
N THR A 87 10.74 -8.34 -13.65
CA THR A 87 10.15 -9.01 -14.81
C THR A 87 10.67 -10.45 -14.93
N ARG A 88 12.00 -10.62 -14.90
CA ARG A 88 12.64 -11.94 -14.94
C ARG A 88 12.25 -12.82 -13.75
N ARG A 89 12.03 -12.23 -12.58
CA ARG A 89 11.58 -12.96 -11.37
C ARG A 89 10.16 -13.50 -11.55
N PHE A 90 9.25 -12.69 -12.09
CA PHE A 90 7.87 -13.09 -12.38
C PHE A 90 7.78 -14.11 -13.52
N GLU A 91 8.53 -13.92 -14.60
CA GLU A 91 8.58 -14.87 -15.72
C GLU A 91 9.05 -16.26 -15.29
N ARG A 92 10.08 -16.34 -14.43
CA ARG A 92 10.53 -17.63 -13.87
C ARG A 92 9.47 -18.35 -13.04
N ARG A 93 8.53 -17.60 -12.44
CA ARG A 93 7.39 -18.18 -11.72
C ARG A 93 6.29 -18.68 -12.67
N GLY A 94 6.32 -18.29 -13.95
CA GLY A 94 5.45 -18.81 -15.01
C GLY A 94 4.01 -18.28 -14.98
N ARG A 95 3.74 -17.15 -14.29
CA ARG A 95 2.39 -16.66 -14.02
C ARG A 95 2.04 -15.31 -14.66
N GLY A 96 2.87 -14.84 -15.59
CA GLY A 96 2.70 -13.53 -16.25
C GLY A 96 3.18 -12.37 -15.36
N LEU A 97 3.04 -11.14 -15.88
CA LEU A 97 3.39 -9.93 -15.14
C LEU A 97 2.20 -9.44 -14.31
N PRO A 98 2.40 -9.09 -13.02
CA PRO A 98 1.35 -8.55 -12.19
C PRO A 98 0.97 -7.12 -12.63
N ASN A 99 -0.25 -6.70 -12.28
CA ASN A 99 -0.68 -5.32 -12.45
C ASN A 99 0.12 -4.40 -11.50
N VAL A 100 0.60 -3.28 -12.05
CA VAL A 100 1.17 -2.17 -11.29
C VAL A 100 0.05 -1.29 -10.76
N TYR A 101 0.03 -1.09 -9.46
CA TYR A 101 -0.87 -0.17 -8.78
C TYR A 101 -0.14 1.13 -8.46
N ALA A 102 -0.84 2.25 -8.62
CA ALA A 102 -0.39 3.58 -8.21
C ALA A 102 -1.16 3.99 -6.95
N LEU A 103 -0.44 4.29 -5.88
CA LEU A 103 -1.00 4.82 -4.64
C LEU A 103 -0.45 6.21 -4.38
N GLN A 104 -1.33 7.14 -4.06
CA GLN A 104 -0.96 8.44 -3.53
C GLN A 104 -0.97 8.36 -2.01
N LEU A 105 0.18 8.62 -1.39
CA LEU A 105 0.38 8.58 0.04
C LEU A 105 0.54 9.99 0.61
N ASP A 106 -0.04 10.23 1.79
CA ASP A 106 0.24 11.42 2.58
C ASP A 106 0.22 11.14 4.09
N THR A 107 0.59 12.14 4.89
CA THR A 107 0.52 12.10 6.36
C THR A 107 -0.63 12.94 6.90
N ASP A 108 -1.68 13.17 6.10
CA ASP A 108 -2.85 13.97 6.47
C ASP A 108 -3.89 13.07 7.13
N PHE A 109 -3.60 12.66 8.37
CA PHE A 109 -4.40 11.68 9.10
C PHE A 109 -5.77 12.21 9.53
N GLU A 110 -5.97 13.54 9.57
CA GLU A 110 -7.25 14.18 9.85
C GLU A 110 -8.31 13.88 8.78
N LYS A 111 -7.88 13.60 7.54
CA LYS A 111 -8.75 13.21 6.42
C LYS A 111 -9.20 11.76 6.48
N ILE A 112 -8.72 10.97 7.43
CA ILE A 112 -9.22 9.61 7.64
C ILE A 112 -10.63 9.74 8.21
N ASP A 113 -11.61 9.16 7.52
CA ASP A 113 -12.99 9.12 7.98
C ASP A 113 -13.07 8.33 9.30
N THR A 114 -13.10 9.06 10.42
CA THR A 114 -13.06 8.48 11.77
C THR A 114 -14.32 7.70 12.09
N SER A 115 -15.42 7.90 11.36
CA SER A 115 -16.64 7.10 11.49
C SER A 115 -16.41 5.63 11.08
N ARG A 116 -15.40 5.38 10.24
CA ARG A 116 -14.91 4.04 9.88
C ARG A 116 -13.79 3.54 10.79
N CYS A 117 -13.18 4.45 11.58
CA CYS A 117 -12.16 4.18 12.61
C CYS A 117 -12.73 4.11 14.04
N ALA A 118 -14.01 3.75 14.22
CA ALA A 118 -14.68 3.71 15.53
C ALA A 118 -14.10 2.71 16.55
N LEU A 119 -12.94 2.08 16.29
CA LEU A 119 -12.40 1.00 17.11
C LEU A 119 -10.94 1.17 17.57
N LEU A 120 -10.31 2.33 17.36
CA LEU A 120 -8.93 2.54 17.80
C LEU A 120 -8.77 3.77 18.69
N SER A 121 -8.19 3.52 19.87
CA SER A 121 -7.52 4.51 20.74
C SER A 121 -6.39 5.28 20.04
N VAL A 122 -5.95 4.84 18.86
CA VAL A 122 -4.95 5.53 18.03
C VAL A 122 -5.48 6.84 17.44
N CYS A 123 -6.79 6.98 17.25
CA CYS A 123 -7.40 8.25 16.80
C CYS A 123 -7.65 9.25 17.95
N MET A 124 -7.34 8.91 19.20
CA MET A 124 -7.56 9.80 20.36
C MET A 124 -6.32 10.60 20.79
N PHE A 125 -5.24 10.60 20.01
CA PHE A 125 -4.03 11.37 20.31
C PHE A 125 -4.08 12.81 19.76
N ASP A 126 -5.21 13.50 19.96
CA ASP A 126 -5.26 14.96 19.88
C ASP A 126 -6.18 15.48 20.99
N ARG A 127 -5.60 15.64 22.18
CA ARG A 127 -6.09 16.55 23.20
C ARG A 127 -4.97 16.99 24.13
#